data_AF-A0A7X3HEQ3-F1
#
_entry.id   AF-A0A7X3HEQ3-F1
#
_cell.length_a   1.000
_cell.length_b   1.000
_cell.length_c   1.000
_cell.angle_alpha   90.00
_cell.angle_beta   90.00
_cell.angle_gamma   90.00
#
_symmetry.space_group_name_H-M   'P 1'
#
loop_
_entity.id
_entity.type
_entity.pdbx_description
1 polymer ?
#
loop_
_entity_poly.entity_id
_entity_poly.type
_entity_poly.pdbx_seq_one_letter_code
_entity_poly.pdbx_strand_id
1 'polypeptide(L)'
;RVDPDDPAFEHPSKPIGRFMTKDQADIMAEKYDYIMKEDAGRGYRRVVASPKPQEIIEIGTIRNMVDSGDVVIACGGGGIPVTRQGNHLKGASAVIDKD
;
A
#
# COMPACT_ATOMS: atom_id res chain seq x y z
N ARG A 1 1.70 -3.49 -9.91
CA ARG A 1 2.74 -2.46 -9.99
C ARG A 1 2.10 -1.08 -9.88
N VAL A 2 2.84 -0.18 -9.26
CA VAL A 2 2.54 1.26 -9.11
C VAL A 2 3.67 2.07 -9.73
N ASP A 3 3.39 3.35 -9.99
CA ASP A 3 4.39 4.30 -10.45
C ASP A 3 5.38 4.64 -9.32
N PRO A 4 6.71 4.50 -9.50
CA PRO A 4 7.66 4.98 -8.49
C PRO A 4 7.58 6.48 -8.23
N ASP A 5 7.11 7.26 -9.20
CA ASP A 5 7.02 8.72 -9.12
C ASP A 5 5.60 9.20 -8.77
N ASP A 6 4.74 8.31 -8.26
CA ASP A 6 3.39 8.67 -7.82
C ASP A 6 3.46 9.71 -6.68
N PRO A 7 2.80 10.88 -6.78
CA PRO A 7 2.82 11.92 -5.74
C PRO A 7 2.35 11.43 -4.36
N ALA A 8 1.61 10.33 -4.28
CA ALA A 8 1.21 9.73 -3.01
C ALA A 8 2.39 9.29 -2.14
N PHE A 9 3.57 9.03 -2.72
CA PHE A 9 4.79 8.72 -1.98
C PHE A 9 5.35 9.93 -1.23
N GLU A 10 5.21 11.13 -1.79
CA GLU A 10 5.63 12.38 -1.14
C GLU A 10 4.60 12.87 -0.12
N HIS A 11 3.33 12.52 -0.32
CA HIS A 11 2.23 12.89 0.58
C HIS A 11 1.42 11.71 1.12
N PRO A 12 2.03 10.85 1.98
CA PRO A 12 1.32 9.75 2.62
C PRO A 12 0.08 10.19 3.39
N SER A 13 -1.05 9.55 3.08
CA SER A 13 -2.36 9.95 3.58
C SER A 13 -3.20 8.79 4.10
N LYS A 14 -2.97 7.56 3.63
CA LYS A 14 -3.85 6.43 3.96
C LYS A 14 -3.49 5.86 5.33
N PRO A 15 -4.39 5.97 6.34
CA PRO A 15 -4.09 5.55 7.69
C PRO A 15 -4.25 4.04 7.87
N ILE A 16 -3.26 3.39 8.49
CA ILE A 16 -3.18 1.95 8.70
C ILE A 16 -2.91 1.60 10.17
N GLY A 17 -3.24 0.36 10.54
CA GLY A 17 -3.01 -0.16 11.88
C GLY A 17 -3.94 0.42 12.95
N ARG A 18 -3.58 0.16 14.21
CA ARG A 18 -4.34 0.57 15.40
C ARG A 18 -4.14 2.04 15.75
N PHE A 19 -5.10 2.61 16.49
CA PHE A 19 -4.94 3.91 17.12
C PHE A 19 -3.90 3.88 18.24
N MET A 20 -3.18 4.99 18.40
CA MET A 20 -2.13 5.21 19.38
C MET A 20 -2.30 6.56 20.08
N THR A 21 -1.78 6.66 21.30
CA THR A 21 -1.61 7.96 21.96
C THR A 21 -0.51 8.78 21.28
N LYS A 22 -0.41 10.08 21.61
CA LYS A 22 0.65 10.95 21.09
C LYS A 22 2.04 10.41 21.43
N ASP A 23 2.29 10.06 22.70
CA ASP A 23 3.58 9.53 23.15
C ASP A 23 3.96 8.23 22.42
N GLN A 24 3.00 7.32 22.23
CA GLN A 24 3.23 6.10 21.46
C GLN A 24 3.56 6.38 20.00
N ALA A 25 2.88 7.35 19.39
CA ALA A 25 3.14 7.76 18.01
C ALA A 25 4.52 8.38 17.86
N ASP A 26 4.94 9.22 18.81
CA ASP A 26 6.26 9.87 18.79
C ASP A 26 7.39 8.82 18.91
N ILE A 27 7.22 7.82 19.79
CA ILE A 27 8.15 6.68 19.89
C ILE A 27 8.22 5.90 18.56
N MET A 28 7.08 5.68 17.89
CA MET A 28 7.06 4.93 16.62
C MET A 28 7.70 5.72 15.48
N ALA A 29 7.50 7.05 15.46
CA ALA A 29 8.15 7.94 14.50
C ALA A 29 9.67 7.93 14.69
N GLU A 30 10.15 8.07 15.93
CA GLU A 30 11.60 8.07 16.23
C GLU A 30 12.25 6.71 15.93
N LYS A 31 11.60 5.61 16.33
CA LYS A 31 12.21 4.27 16.25
C LYS A 31 12.17 3.66 14.85
N TYR A 32 11.12 3.95 14.07
CA TYR A 32 10.84 3.25 12.81
C TYR A 32 10.67 4.18 11.61
N ASP A 33 10.87 5.49 11.80
CA ASP A 33 10.67 6.51 10.77
C ASP A 33 9.24 6.48 10.18
N TYR A 34 8.27 6.17 11.04
CA TYR A 34 6.88 6.13 10.63
C TYR A 34 6.28 7.53 10.59
N ILE A 35 5.60 7.83 9.48
CA ILE A 35 4.78 9.04 9.38
C ILE A 35 3.49 8.80 10.15
N MET A 36 3.33 9.51 11.26
CA MET A 36 2.18 9.42 12.14
C MET A 36 1.28 10.65 11.96
N LYS A 37 -0.04 10.46 11.82
CA LYS A 37 -1.02 11.55 11.76
C LYS A 37 -2.14 11.33 12.75
N GLU A 38 -2.65 12.43 13.31
CA GLU A 38 -3.87 12.40 14.10
C GLU A 38 -5.07 12.11 13.18
N ASP A 39 -5.99 11.29 13.67
CA ASP A 39 -7.16 10.85 12.93
C ASP A 39 -8.44 11.25 13.69
N ALA A 40 -8.86 12.49 13.44
CA ALA A 40 -10.14 13.06 13.89
C ALA A 40 -10.43 12.86 15.39
N GLY A 41 -9.44 13.11 16.25
CA GLY A 41 -9.59 13.02 17.71
C GLY A 41 -9.68 11.60 18.27
N ARG A 42 -9.54 10.55 17.44
CA ARG A 42 -9.53 9.14 17.87
C ARG A 42 -8.13 8.65 18.27
N GLY A 43 -7.13 9.53 18.18
CA GLY A 43 -5.72 9.23 18.38
C GLY A 43 -4.92 9.28 17.08
N TYR A 44 -3.73 8.70 17.11
CA TYR A 44 -2.76 8.74 16.03
C TYR A 44 -2.68 7.40 15.32
N ARG A 45 -2.48 7.43 13.99
CA ARG A 45 -2.23 6.23 13.17
C ARG A 45 -1.05 6.47 12.24
N ARG A 46 -0.40 5.37 11.86
CA ARG A 46 0.61 5.41 10.80
C ARG A 46 -0.10 5.68 9.49
N VAL A 47 0.41 6.62 8.71
CA VAL A 47 -0.01 6.82 7.33
C VAL A 47 1.04 6.29 6.37
N VAL A 48 0.56 5.72 5.27
CA VAL A 48 1.40 5.24 4.18
C VAL A 48 0.90 5.80 2.85
N ALA A 49 1.75 5.73 1.84
CA ALA A 49 1.39 6.10 0.49
C ALA A 49 0.24 5.22 -0.02
N SER A 50 -0.65 5.82 -0.82
CA SER A 50 -1.74 5.14 -1.51
C SER A 50 -1.72 5.45 -3.00
N PRO A 51 -0.70 4.96 -3.73
CA PRO A 51 -0.55 5.21 -5.16
C PRO A 51 -1.59 4.46 -5.99
N LYS A 52 -1.86 4.95 -7.19
CA LYS A 52 -2.82 4.32 -8.10
C LYS A 52 -2.24 3.03 -8.71
N PRO A 53 -3.04 1.97 -8.89
CA PRO A 53 -2.59 0.77 -9.57
C PRO A 53 -2.36 1.05 -11.06
N GLN A 54 -1.22 0.63 -11.60
CA GLN A 54 -0.94 0.71 -13.05
C GLN A 54 -1.10 -0.65 -13.75
N GLU A 55 -0.76 -1.74 -13.08
CA GLU A 55 -0.67 -3.07 -13.69
C GLU A 55 -0.82 -4.16 -12.63
N ILE A 56 -1.45 -5.29 -12.96
CA ILE A 56 -1.39 -6.52 -12.16
C ILE A 56 -0.32 -7.41 -12.78
N ILE A 57 0.72 -7.74 -12.04
CA ILE A 57 1.87 -8.50 -12.57
C ILE A 57 1.42 -9.91 -13.02
N GLU A 58 0.52 -10.53 -12.27
CA GLU A 58 0.03 -11.88 -12.50
C GLU A 58 -1.18 -11.94 -13.45
N ILE A 59 -1.50 -10.85 -14.17
CA ILE A 59 -2.75 -10.76 -14.97
C ILE A 59 -2.87 -11.87 -16.01
N GLY A 60 -1.75 -12.31 -16.61
CA GLY A 60 -1.74 -13.42 -17.57
C GLY A 60 -2.18 -14.73 -16.91
N THR A 61 -1.61 -15.07 -15.76
CA THR A 61 -1.97 -16.26 -14.99
C THR A 61 -3.41 -16.21 -14.51
N ILE A 62 -3.87 -15.04 -14.02
CA ILE A 62 -5.26 -14.84 -13.59
C ILE A 62 -6.22 -15.12 -14.76
N ARG A 63 -5.95 -14.57 -15.94
CA ARG A 63 -6.78 -14.81 -17.13
C ARG A 63 -6.80 -16.28 -17.52
N ASN A 64 -5.66 -16.94 -17.56
CA ASN A 64 -5.59 -18.36 -17.91
C ASN A 64 -6.45 -19.24 -17.00
N MET A 65 -6.46 -18.98 -15.69
CA MET A 65 -7.30 -19.71 -14.73
C MET A 65 -8.79 -19.38 -14.88
N VAL A 66 -9.13 -18.12 -15.17
CA VAL A 66 -10.52 -17.75 -15.47
C VAL A 66 -11.00 -18.44 -16.76
N ASP A 67 -10.16 -18.48 -17.79
CA ASP A 67 -10.48 -19.09 -19.09
C ASP A 67 -10.59 -20.63 -18.99
N SER A 68 -9.95 -21.27 -18.00
CA SER A 68 -10.14 -22.70 -17.69
C SER A 68 -11.42 -23.00 -16.91
N GLY A 69 -12.19 -21.98 -16.53
CA GLY A 69 -13.45 -22.11 -15.80
C GLY A 69 -13.31 -22.12 -14.28
N ASP A 70 -12.14 -21.76 -13.74
CA ASP A 70 -11.91 -21.72 -12.30
C ASP A 70 -12.49 -20.44 -11.67
N VAL A 71 -12.95 -20.55 -10.42
CA VAL A 71 -13.29 -19.38 -9.59
C VAL A 71 -12.00 -18.84 -8.97
N VAL A 72 -11.54 -17.68 -9.45
CA VAL A 72 -10.27 -17.07 -9.04
C VAL A 72 -10.49 -15.93 -8.06
N ILE A 73 -9.83 -15.98 -6.90
CA ILE A 73 -9.70 -14.85 -5.97
C ILE A 73 -8.30 -14.25 -6.16
N ALA A 74 -8.22 -13.00 -6.59
CA ALA A 74 -6.97 -12.29 -6.84
C ALA A 74 -7.02 -10.86 -6.26
N CYS A 75 -5.87 -10.18 -6.25
CA CYS A 75 -5.74 -8.79 -5.78
C CYS A 75 -6.28 -8.57 -4.35
N GLY A 76 -6.12 -9.54 -3.46
CA GLY A 76 -6.52 -9.44 -2.06
C GLY A 76 -5.99 -8.16 -1.41
N GLY A 77 -6.87 -7.37 -0.81
CA GLY A 77 -6.53 -6.09 -0.21
C GLY A 77 -6.14 -4.97 -1.19
N GLY A 78 -6.21 -5.20 -2.51
CA GLY A 78 -5.73 -4.32 -3.58
C GLY A 78 -4.50 -4.87 -4.32
N GLY A 79 -3.88 -5.94 -3.80
CA GLY A 79 -2.61 -6.48 -4.30
C GLY A 79 -1.39 -5.90 -3.59
N ILE A 80 -0.25 -6.59 -3.71
CA ILE A 80 1.02 -6.16 -3.09
C ILE A 80 1.62 -5.03 -3.96
N PRO A 81 1.81 -3.81 -3.43
CA PRO A 81 2.41 -2.72 -4.18
C PRO A 81 3.89 -2.98 -4.46
N VAL A 82 4.24 -2.93 -5.73
CA VAL A 82 5.60 -3.08 -6.24
C VAL A 82 5.89 -2.02 -7.28
N THR A 83 7.15 -1.58 -7.37
CA THR A 83 7.69 -0.79 -8.48
C THR A 83 8.62 -1.66 -9.32
N ARG A 84 8.88 -1.24 -10.57
CA ARG A 84 9.79 -1.96 -11.48
C ARG A 84 11.16 -1.29 -11.45
N GLN A 85 12.20 -2.10 -11.29
CA GLN A 85 13.61 -1.67 -11.36
C GLN A 85 14.33 -2.57 -12.38
N GLY A 86 14.36 -2.11 -13.64
CA GLY A 86 14.79 -2.94 -14.77
C GLY A 86 13.92 -4.21 -14.87
N ASN A 87 14.55 -5.37 -14.74
CA ASN A 87 13.89 -6.68 -14.78
C ASN A 87 13.42 -7.20 -13.41
N HIS A 88 13.61 -6.43 -12.34
CA HIS A 88 13.22 -6.81 -10.99
C HIS A 88 12.01 -6.02 -10.51
N LEU A 89 11.27 -6.61 -9.57
CA LEU A 89 10.23 -5.94 -8.81
C LEU A 89 10.75 -5.63 -7.42
N LYS A 90 10.51 -4.40 -6.96
CA LYS A 90 10.83 -3.97 -5.59
C LYS A 90 9.54 -3.67 -4.86
N GLY A 91 9.41 -4.18 -3.63
CA GLY A 91 8.28 -3.83 -2.77
C GLY A 91 8.25 -2.32 -2.50
N ALA A 92 7.07 -1.72 -2.62
CA ALA A 92 6.84 -0.34 -2.24
C ALA A 92 6.13 -0.30 -0.87
N SER A 93 6.60 0.57 0.03
CA SER A 93 6.04 0.76 1.36
C SER A 93 4.72 1.57 1.27
N ALA A 94 3.69 0.92 0.73
CA ALA A 94 2.43 1.55 0.35
C ALA A 94 1.26 0.57 0.49
N VAL A 95 0.04 1.06 0.29
CA VAL A 95 -1.16 0.25 0.07
C VAL A 95 -1.75 0.67 -1.27
N ILE A 96 -2.17 -0.28 -2.12
CA ILE A 96 -2.78 0.06 -3.41
C ILE A 96 -4.07 0.84 -3.20
N ASP A 97 -4.24 1.94 -3.92
CA ASP A 97 -5.51 2.66 -3.91
C ASP A 97 -6.60 1.87 -4.64
N LYS A 98 -7.80 1.83 -4.04
CA LYS A 98 -8.95 1.04 -4.52
C LYS A 98 -10.18 1.90 -4.79
N ASP A 99 -10.09 3.19 -4.46
CA ASP A 99 -11.14 4.19 -4.61
C ASP A 99 -10.90 4.99 -5.90
#